data_AF-A0A7J3XZ49-F1
#
_entry.id   AF-A0A7J3XZ49-F1
#
_cell.length_a   1.000
_cell.length_b   1.000
_cell.length_c   1.000
_cell.angle_alpha   90.00
_cell.angle_beta   90.00
_cell.angle_gamma   90.00
#
_symmetry.space_group_name_H-M   'P 1'
#
loop_
_entity.id
_entity.type
_entity.pdbx_description
1 polymer ?
#
loop_
_entity_poly.entity_id
_entity_poly.type
_entity_poly.pdbx_seq_one_letter_code
_entity_poly.pdbx_strand_id
1 'polypeptide(L)'
;MEELLAAALSLMVTLAGFSLVLASVYNAENTVEGVNFEQGRLVYVSYTGGYVYAFYQGVTVGLKNPVEVYTNGSWTPSITLYNGALVRAPSTDGRLVVETDRGPLVASP
;
A
#
# COMPACT_ATOMS: atom_id res chain seq x y z
N MET A 1 16.17 20.87 10.97
CA MET A 1 14.78 21.12 11.46
C MET A 1 13.81 21.26 10.29
N GLU A 2 14.18 22.01 9.25
CA GLU A 2 13.36 22.19 8.04
C GLU A 2 13.11 20.90 7.24
N GLU A 3 14.10 20.02 7.09
CA GLU A 3 13.90 18.70 6.44
C GLU A 3 12.88 17.82 7.15
N LEU A 4 12.90 17.82 8.49
CA LEU A 4 11.97 17.03 9.29
C LEU A 4 10.53 17.54 9.13
N LEU A 5 10.37 18.86 9.04
CA LEU A 5 9.09 19.52 8.80
C LEU A 5 8.58 19.22 7.38
N ALA A 6 9.45 19.29 6.36
CA ALA A 6 9.11 18.96 4.99
C ALA A 6 8.70 17.49 4.82
N ALA A 7 9.41 16.56 5.47
CA ALA A 7 9.07 15.14 5.49
C ALA A 7 7.71 14.90 6.17
N ALA A 8 7.44 15.55 7.30
CA ALA A 8 6.16 15.45 8.00
C ALA A 8 5.00 16.00 7.15
N LEU A 9 5.19 17.14 6.47
CA LEU A 9 4.21 17.72 5.57
C LEU A 9 3.93 16.80 4.37
N SER A 10 4.97 16.25 3.74
CA SER A 10 4.84 15.30 2.64
C SER A 10 4.06 14.04 3.06
N LEU A 11 4.34 13.51 4.26
CA LEU A 11 3.59 12.40 4.82
C LEU A 11 2.11 12.76 5.05
N MET A 12 1.82 13.93 5.62
CA MET A 12 0.44 14.38 5.85
C MET A 12 -0.34 14.55 4.56
N VAL A 13 0.26 15.15 3.53
CA VAL A 13 -0.37 15.30 2.20
C VAL A 13 -0.63 13.93 1.57
N THR A 14 0.31 12.99 1.70
CA THR A 14 0.16 11.62 1.20
C THR A 14 -0.98 10.89 1.91
N LEU A 15 -1.09 11.02 3.24
CA LEU A 15 -2.17 10.42 4.03
C LEU A 15 -3.54 11.06 3.74
N ALA A 16 -3.58 12.37 3.50
CA ALA A 16 -4.79 13.07 3.10
C ALA A 16 -5.25 12.63 1.70
N GLY A 17 -4.32 12.54 0.74
CA GLY A 17 -4.57 11.96 -0.57
C GLY A 17 -5.05 10.51 -0.49
N PHE A 18 -4.43 9.71 0.37
CA PHE A 18 -4.84 8.33 0.66
C PHE A 18 -6.29 8.27 1.15
N SER A 19 -6.67 9.14 2.08
CA SER A 19 -8.02 9.18 2.64
C SER A 19 -9.07 9.57 1.59
N LEU A 20 -8.73 10.48 0.68
CA LEU A 20 -9.60 10.90 -0.43
C LEU A 20 -9.82 9.80 -1.46
N VAL A 21 -8.76 9.09 -1.87
CA VAL A 21 -8.87 7.94 -2.77
C VAL A 21 -9.64 6.80 -2.10
N LEU A 22 -9.39 6.54 -0.81
CA LEU A 22 -10.10 5.52 -0.07
C LEU A 22 -11.61 5.83 0.03
N ALA A 23 -11.96 7.09 0.31
CA ALA A 23 -13.35 7.53 0.39
C ALA A 23 -14.08 7.45 -0.96
N SER A 24 -13.41 7.78 -2.07
CA SER A 24 -14.00 7.66 -3.41
C SER A 24 -14.23 6.21 -3.81
N VAL A 25 -13.29 5.33 -3.47
CA VAL A 25 -13.43 3.88 -3.65
C VAL A 25 -14.60 3.37 -2.80
N TYR A 26 -14.59 3.57 -1.47
CA TYR A 26 -15.68 3.10 -0.59
C TYR A 26 -17.06 3.59 -1.01
N ASN A 27 -17.18 4.85 -1.42
CA ASN A 27 -18.44 5.35 -1.95
C ASN A 27 -18.84 4.61 -3.23
N ALA A 28 -17.91 4.40 -4.17
CA ALA A 28 -18.18 3.62 -5.37
C ALA A 28 -18.57 2.16 -5.04
N GLU A 29 -17.91 1.51 -4.07
CA GLU A 29 -18.21 0.14 -3.64
C GLU A 29 -19.62 0.00 -3.07
N ASN A 30 -20.05 0.96 -2.24
CA ASN A 30 -21.41 0.98 -1.67
C ASN A 30 -22.49 1.34 -2.69
N THR A 31 -22.13 1.84 -3.87
CA THR A 31 -23.09 2.24 -4.92
C THR A 31 -23.33 1.14 -5.96
N VAL A 32 -22.50 0.10 -6.02
CA VAL A 32 -22.60 -0.95 -7.04
C VAL A 32 -22.78 -2.33 -6.42
N GLU A 33 -24.04 -2.70 -6.16
CA GLU A 33 -24.40 -4.08 -5.87
C GLU A 33 -24.02 -4.99 -7.05
N GLY A 34 -23.34 -6.11 -6.78
CA GLY A 34 -23.05 -7.14 -7.78
C GLY A 34 -21.67 -7.06 -8.47
N VAL A 35 -20.77 -6.16 -8.06
CA VAL A 35 -19.38 -6.18 -8.54
C VAL A 35 -18.58 -7.16 -7.69
N ASN A 36 -18.16 -8.28 -8.30
CA ASN A 36 -17.12 -9.12 -7.73
C ASN A 36 -15.80 -8.36 -7.78
N PHE A 37 -15.35 -7.86 -6.63
CA PHE A 37 -14.02 -7.28 -6.51
C PHE A 37 -12.97 -8.33 -6.84
N GLU A 38 -12.15 -8.07 -7.88
CA GLU A 38 -10.97 -8.87 -8.13
C GLU A 38 -10.04 -8.77 -6.91
N GLN A 39 -9.81 -9.90 -6.25
CA GLN A 39 -8.92 -9.97 -5.08
C GLN A 39 -7.51 -9.60 -5.49
N GLY A 40 -6.94 -8.56 -4.86
CA GLY A 40 -5.50 -8.27 -4.95
C GLY A 40 -5.09 -7.37 -6.10
N ARG A 41 -5.78 -6.24 -6.29
CA ARG A 41 -5.35 -5.23 -7.26
C ARG A 41 -4.50 -4.15 -6.59
N LEU A 42 -3.31 -3.88 -7.13
CA LEU A 42 -2.57 -2.66 -6.79
C LEU A 42 -3.36 -1.45 -7.31
N VAL A 43 -3.78 -0.59 -6.40
CA VAL A 43 -4.56 0.62 -6.74
C VAL A 43 -3.70 1.86 -6.73
N TYR A 44 -2.70 1.91 -5.83
CA TYR A 44 -1.87 3.09 -5.66
C TYR A 44 -0.50 2.74 -5.06
N VAL A 45 0.52 3.49 -5.50
CA VAL A 45 1.88 3.42 -5.00
C VAL A 45 2.41 4.85 -4.75
N SER A 46 3.10 5.05 -3.64
CA SER A 46 3.82 6.30 -3.35
C SER A 46 5.20 6.01 -2.77
N TYR A 47 6.16 6.85 -3.13
CA TYR A 47 7.52 6.81 -2.61
C TYR A 47 7.82 8.10 -1.84
N THR A 48 8.05 7.98 -0.54
CA THR A 48 8.37 9.14 0.30
C THR A 48 9.20 8.74 1.51
N GLY A 49 10.21 9.55 1.85
CA GLY A 49 11.07 9.34 3.02
C GLY A 49 11.86 8.03 3.03
N GLY A 50 12.18 7.44 1.87
CA GLY A 50 12.86 6.14 1.77
C GLY A 50 11.95 4.92 1.96
N TYR A 51 10.63 5.12 1.89
CA TYR A 51 9.63 4.07 1.99
C TYR A 51 8.75 4.04 0.76
N VAL A 52 8.29 2.84 0.43
CA VAL A 52 7.22 2.61 -0.54
C VAL A 52 5.96 2.27 0.24
N TYR A 53 4.86 2.91 -0.16
CA TYR A 53 3.52 2.70 0.36
C TYR A 53 2.69 2.11 -0.78
N ALA A 54 2.14 0.91 -0.58
CA ALA A 54 1.30 0.25 -1.59
C ALA A 54 -0.08 -0.06 -1.00
N PHE A 55 -1.12 0.34 -1.72
CA PHE A 55 -2.50 0.03 -1.38
C PHE A 55 -3.06 -1.04 -2.31
N TYR A 56 -3.49 -2.13 -1.70
CA TYR A 56 -4.09 -3.27 -2.37
C TYR A 56 -5.57 -3.39 -2.04
N GLN A 57 -6.41 -3.30 -3.06
CA GLN A 57 -7.85 -3.49 -2.89
C GLN A 57 -8.20 -4.99 -2.90
N GLY A 58 -9.12 -5.39 -2.01
CA GLY A 58 -9.66 -6.75 -1.96
C GLY A 58 -8.71 -7.85 -1.46
N VAL A 59 -7.56 -7.51 -0.87
CA VAL A 59 -6.50 -8.48 -0.52
C VAL A 59 -6.35 -8.79 0.97
N THR A 60 -7.16 -8.16 1.83
CA THR A 60 -7.09 -8.27 3.30
C THR A 60 -7.00 -9.69 3.84
N VAL A 61 -7.62 -10.66 3.16
CA VAL A 61 -7.71 -12.08 3.61
C VAL A 61 -6.58 -12.95 3.03
N GLY A 62 -5.88 -12.49 1.99
CA GLY A 62 -4.89 -13.29 1.24
C GLY A 62 -3.43 -12.92 1.51
N LEU A 63 -3.16 -12.07 2.50
CA LEU A 63 -1.80 -11.71 2.91
C LEU A 63 -1.31 -12.65 4.02
N LYS A 64 -0.05 -13.08 3.90
CA LYS A 64 0.64 -13.79 4.98
C LYS A 64 0.76 -12.90 6.21
N ASN A 65 0.69 -13.50 7.41
CA ASN A 65 0.90 -12.80 8.67
C ASN A 65 2.09 -13.44 9.42
N PRO A 66 3.20 -12.71 9.67
CA PRO A 66 3.45 -11.32 9.31
C PRO A 66 3.57 -11.11 7.79
N VAL A 67 3.23 -9.90 7.32
CA VAL A 67 3.40 -9.53 5.90
C VAL A 67 4.87 -9.22 5.66
N GLU A 68 5.54 -10.05 4.87
CA GLU A 68 6.89 -9.79 4.37
C GLU A 68 6.83 -9.28 2.94
N VAL A 69 7.73 -8.36 2.60
CA VAL A 69 7.89 -7.87 1.23
C VAL A 69 9.32 -8.01 0.75
N TYR A 70 9.48 -8.33 -0.53
CA TYR A 70 10.78 -8.33 -1.17
C TYR A 70 11.14 -6.92 -1.61
N THR A 71 12.22 -6.39 -1.05
CA THR A 71 12.74 -5.04 -1.29
C THR A 71 14.25 -5.09 -1.15
N ASN A 72 14.98 -4.31 -1.95
CA ASN A 72 16.44 -4.21 -1.86
C ASN A 72 17.19 -5.57 -1.91
N GLY A 73 16.61 -6.58 -2.56
CA GLY A 73 17.21 -7.91 -2.69
C GLY A 73 16.91 -8.90 -1.55
N SER A 74 16.11 -8.54 -0.55
CA SER A 74 15.74 -9.44 0.56
C SER A 74 14.29 -9.32 1.00
N TRP A 75 13.77 -10.40 1.59
CA TRP A 75 12.47 -10.36 2.28
C TRP A 75 12.62 -9.58 3.58
N THR A 76 11.76 -8.58 3.76
CA THR A 76 11.78 -7.66 4.90
C THR A 76 10.38 -7.58 5.50
N PRO A 77 10.24 -7.61 6.84
CA PRO A 77 8.96 -7.37 7.49
C PRO A 77 8.39 -6.02 7.10
N SER A 78 7.11 -5.99 6.75
CA SER A 78 6.40 -4.76 6.43
C SER A 78 5.47 -4.34 7.55
N ILE A 79 5.11 -3.05 7.57
CA ILE A 79 4.11 -2.52 8.48
C ILE A 79 2.79 -2.42 7.73
N THR A 80 1.75 -3.06 8.27
CA THR A 80 0.37 -2.90 7.82
C THR A 80 -0.27 -1.70 8.50
N LEU A 81 -0.75 -0.73 7.73
CA LEU A 81 -1.28 0.53 8.26
C LEU A 81 -2.82 0.59 8.25
N TYR A 82 -3.48 -0.11 7.33
CA TYR A 82 -4.95 -0.10 7.20
C TYR A 82 -5.47 -1.48 6.80
N ASN A 83 -6.14 -2.18 7.73
CA ASN A 83 -6.75 -3.50 7.53
C ASN A 83 -5.89 -4.48 6.69
N GLY A 84 -4.56 -4.48 6.86
CA GLY A 84 -3.64 -5.27 6.02
C GLY A 84 -3.47 -4.81 4.56
N ALA A 85 -4.42 -4.06 4.00
CA ALA A 85 -4.45 -3.59 2.61
C ALA A 85 -3.41 -2.52 2.27
N LEU A 86 -3.05 -1.65 3.23
CA LEU A 86 -1.96 -0.69 3.07
C LEU A 86 -0.68 -1.25 3.70
N VAL A 87 0.31 -1.51 2.85
CA VAL A 87 1.63 -2.05 3.23
C VAL A 87 2.68 -0.97 3.05
N ARG A 88 3.56 -0.83 4.05
CA ARG A 88 4.72 0.05 4.02
C ARG A 88 6.00 -0.74 4.25
N ALA A 89 7.02 -0.50 3.43
CA ALA A 89 8.35 -1.05 3.63
C ALA A 89 9.46 -0.09 3.17
N PRO A 90 10.65 -0.15 3.80
CA PRO A 90 11.81 0.58 3.34
C PRO A 90 12.29 0.04 1.99
N SER A 91 12.58 0.93 1.04
CA SER A 91 13.05 0.57 -0.30
C SER A 91 13.93 1.69 -0.85
N THR A 92 15.06 1.32 -1.46
CA THR A 92 15.99 2.25 -2.11
C THR A 92 15.78 2.29 -3.62
N ASP A 93 15.17 1.28 -4.20
CA ASP A 93 14.84 1.18 -5.63
C ASP A 93 13.37 1.52 -5.96
N GLY A 94 12.58 1.88 -4.94
CA GLY A 94 11.18 2.23 -5.06
C GLY A 94 10.25 1.03 -5.28
N ARG A 95 10.77 -0.21 -5.29
CA ARG A 95 9.99 -1.41 -5.60
C ARG A 95 9.69 -2.21 -4.32
N LEU A 96 8.52 -2.83 -4.31
CA LEU A 96 8.19 -3.88 -3.34
C LEU A 96 7.42 -5.00 -4.03
N VAL A 97 7.65 -6.24 -3.58
CA VAL A 97 6.84 -7.41 -3.95
C VAL A 97 6.20 -7.98 -2.70
N VAL A 98 4.88 -8.17 -2.74
CA VAL A 98 4.09 -8.77 -1.66
C VAL A 98 3.63 -10.14 -2.13
N GLU A 99 3.90 -11.17 -1.35
CA GLU A 99 3.32 -12.49 -1.61
C GLU A 99 1.87 -12.55 -1.12
N THR A 100 1.01 -13.08 -1.98
CA THR A 100 -0.39 -13.39 -1.68
C THR A 100 -0.68 -14.85 -2.01
N ASP A 101 -1.79 -15.39 -1.52
CA ASP A 101 -2.25 -16.75 -1.83
C ASP A 101 -2.49 -17.00 -3.33
N ARG A 102 -2.55 -15.95 -4.15
CA ARG A 102 -2.77 -16.03 -5.60
C ARG A 102 -1.56 -15.61 -6.44
N GLY A 103 -0.42 -15.38 -5.79
CA GLY A 103 0.83 -14.98 -6.44
C GLY A 103 1.35 -13.63 -5.96
N PRO A 104 2.51 -13.21 -6.48
CA PRO A 104 3.15 -11.97 -6.06
C PRO A 104 2.46 -10.74 -6.66
N LEU A 105 2.25 -9.72 -5.84
CA LEU A 105 1.88 -8.38 -6.27
C LEU A 105 3.09 -7.48 -6.22
N VAL A 106 3.38 -6.79 -7.32
CA VAL A 106 4.51 -5.88 -7.43
C VAL A 106 4.00 -4.45 -7.39
N ALA A 107 4.52 -3.63 -6.47
CA ALA A 107 4.34 -2.19 -6.52
C ALA A 107 5.66 -1.51 -6.92
N SER A 108 5.60 -0.73 -7.98
CA SER A 108 6.69 0.09 -8.50
C SER A 108 6.13 1.44 -8.96
N PRO A 109 6.90 2.54 -8.89
CA PRO A 109 6.50 3.84 -9.45
C PRO A 109 6.10 3.76 -10.93
#